data_AF-A0A7J9HP53-F1
#
_entry.id   AF-A0A7J9HP53-F1
#
_cell.length_a   1.000
_cell.length_b   1.000
_cell.length_c   1.000
_cell.angle_alpha   90.00
_cell.angle_beta   90.00
_cell.angle_gamma   90.00
#
_symmetry.space_group_name_H-M   'P 1'
#
loop_
_entity.id
_entity.type
_entity.pdbx_description
1 polymer ?
#
loop_
_entity_poly.entity_id
_entity_poly.type
_entity_poly.pdbx_seq_one_letter_code
_entity_poly.pdbx_strand_id
1 'polypeptide(L)'
;MAALCYSLPSLTLKPSPLNPKPYPNIPFLSHPKPNLRLPKKPTTTITRMSLNPTPATDRLISVAAYSLPFFNSLQYGRYLFIQYPQLGILFDPILPFLSLYKSVPYASFVAFFALYLGVVRNLSFSHYVRFNSMQAVTLDVLLVVPLLLTRIFNP
;
A
#
# COMPACT_ATOMS: atom_id res chain seq x y z
N MET A 1 -21.11 35.47 -17.64
CA MET A 1 -20.35 36.03 -16.49
C MET A 1 -21.24 37.05 -15.81
N ALA A 2 -21.87 36.67 -14.70
CA ALA A 2 -22.78 37.54 -13.97
C ALA A 2 -22.20 37.76 -12.57
N ALA A 3 -21.73 38.98 -12.32
CA ALA A 3 -21.36 39.48 -11.01
C ALA A 3 -22.61 40.08 -10.36
N LEU A 4 -22.95 39.62 -9.15
CA LEU A 4 -23.95 40.27 -8.32
C LEU A 4 -23.31 40.60 -6.97
N CYS A 5 -23.09 41.90 -6.78
CA CYS A 5 -22.61 42.52 -5.55
C CYS A 5 -23.71 42.53 -4.48
N TYR A 6 -23.28 42.32 -3.25
CA TYR A 6 -24.07 42.29 -2.03
C TYR A 6 -24.57 43.69 -1.61
N SER A 7 -25.78 43.76 -1.08
CA SER A 7 -26.23 44.85 -0.19
C SER A 7 -27.02 44.26 0.99
N LEU A 8 -26.58 44.58 2.20
CA LEU A 8 -27.22 44.16 3.46
C LEU A 8 -28.27 45.20 3.88
N PRO A 9 -29.46 44.81 4.36
CA PRO A 9 -30.36 45.73 5.05
C PRO A 9 -30.12 45.70 6.57
N SER A 10 -29.95 46.89 7.14
CA SER A 10 -29.84 47.13 8.58
C SER A 10 -31.23 47.01 9.24
N LEU A 11 -31.40 46.11 10.20
CA LEU A 11 -32.62 46.02 11.01
C LEU A 11 -32.35 46.50 12.44
N THR A 12 -32.99 47.60 12.80
CA THR A 12 -33.02 48.19 14.14
C THR A 12 -33.97 47.41 15.05
N LEU A 13 -33.46 46.88 16.16
CA LEU A 13 -34.26 46.16 17.15
C LEU A 13 -34.81 47.16 18.19
N LYS A 14 -36.14 47.23 18.29
CA LYS A 14 -36.85 47.94 19.38
C LYS A 14 -37.08 46.96 20.53
N PRO A 15 -36.65 47.26 21.77
CA PRO A 15 -36.82 46.34 22.89
C PRO A 15 -38.24 46.41 23.45
N SER A 16 -38.92 45.26 23.53
CA SER A 16 -40.14 45.08 24.34
C SER A 16 -39.78 44.73 25.78
N PRO A 17 -40.50 45.23 26.79
CA PRO A 17 -40.20 44.97 28.18
C PRO A 17 -40.56 43.52 28.57
N LEU A 18 -39.61 42.85 29.23
CA LEU A 18 -39.74 41.50 29.77
C LEU A 18 -40.59 41.52 31.04
N ASN A 19 -41.73 40.83 31.01
CA ASN A 19 -42.50 40.49 32.21
C ASN A 19 -42.11 39.06 32.66
N PRO A 20 -41.41 38.85 33.79
CA PRO A 20 -41.00 37.52 34.22
C PRO A 20 -42.19 36.77 34.80
N LYS A 21 -42.64 35.70 34.12
CA LYS A 21 -43.51 34.70 34.74
C LYS A 21 -42.68 33.81 35.66
N PRO A 22 -43.19 33.39 36.83
CA PRO A 22 -42.48 32.47 37.71
C PRO A 22 -42.33 31.12 37.02
N TYR A 23 -41.09 30.64 36.89
CA TYR A 23 -40.82 29.30 36.38
C TYR A 23 -41.24 28.26 37.41
N PRO A 24 -41.89 27.17 37.01
CA PRO A 24 -42.11 26.03 37.90
C PRO A 24 -40.75 25.39 38.22
N ASN A 25 -40.58 24.95 39.47
CA ASN A 25 -39.38 24.22 39.91
C ASN A 25 -39.17 22.97 39.05
N ILE A 26 -38.19 23.02 38.16
CA ILE A 26 -37.73 21.86 37.40
C ILE A 26 -36.88 21.02 38.35
N PRO A 27 -37.21 19.75 38.60
CA PRO A 27 -36.31 18.88 39.37
C PRO A 27 -34.98 18.79 38.64
N PHE A 28 -33.89 18.98 39.38
CA PHE A 28 -32.51 18.94 38.89
C PHE A 28 -32.28 17.65 38.10
N LEU A 29 -32.34 17.76 36.78
CA LEU A 29 -32.02 16.67 35.87
C LEU A 29 -30.53 16.38 36.07
N SER A 30 -30.21 15.22 36.62
CA SER A 30 -28.82 14.78 36.80
C SER A 30 -28.14 14.72 35.42
N HIS A 31 -27.34 15.72 35.11
CA HIS A 31 -26.54 15.71 33.89
C HIS A 31 -25.55 14.53 33.97
N PRO A 32 -25.52 13.64 32.97
CA PRO A 32 -24.45 12.66 32.89
C PRO A 32 -23.14 13.42 32.71
N LYS A 33 -22.19 13.20 33.63
CA LYS A 33 -20.85 13.79 33.58
C LYS A 33 -20.24 13.53 32.18
N PRO A 34 -19.64 14.54 31.53
CA PRO A 34 -18.93 14.29 30.28
C PRO A 34 -17.81 13.29 30.56
N ASN A 35 -17.85 12.15 29.88
CA ASN A 35 -16.78 11.16 29.90
C ASN A 35 -15.56 11.78 29.20
N LEU A 36 -14.75 12.52 29.96
CA LEU A 36 -13.39 12.89 29.58
C LEU A 36 -12.60 11.58 29.45
N ARG A 37 -12.60 11.01 28.25
CA ARG A 37 -11.68 9.93 27.88
C ARG A 37 -10.28 10.53 27.92
N LEU A 38 -9.56 10.32 29.03
CA LEU A 38 -8.12 10.58 29.08
C LEU A 38 -7.45 9.89 27.89
N PRO A 39 -6.42 10.49 27.27
CA PRO A 39 -5.65 9.84 26.22
C PRO A 39 -5.14 8.50 26.77
N LYS A 40 -5.57 7.41 26.12
CA LYS A 40 -5.13 6.06 26.45
C LYS A 40 -3.61 6.05 26.28
N LYS A 41 -2.88 5.95 27.40
CA LYS A 41 -1.42 5.89 27.45
C LYS A 41 -0.95 4.91 26.35
N PRO A 42 0.02 5.28 25.49
CA PRO A 42 0.47 4.39 24.42
C PRO A 42 0.87 3.07 25.08
N THR A 43 0.07 2.03 24.83
CA THR A 43 0.40 0.69 25.28
C THR A 43 1.63 0.33 24.47
N THR A 44 2.77 0.24 25.13
CA THR A 44 3.97 -0.37 24.57
C THR A 44 3.61 -1.82 24.26
N THR A 45 3.14 -2.05 23.03
CA THR A 45 3.05 -3.39 22.48
C THR A 45 4.47 -3.92 22.43
N ILE A 46 4.84 -4.72 23.44
CA ILE A 46 6.09 -5.46 23.43
C ILE A 46 5.98 -6.38 22.22
N THR A 47 6.69 -6.05 21.14
CA THR A 47 6.84 -6.90 19.96
C THR A 47 7.58 -8.15 20.39
N ARG A 48 6.84 -9.13 20.90
CA ARG A 48 7.39 -10.43 21.25
C ARG A 48 7.75 -11.12 19.94
N MET A 49 9.03 -11.43 19.74
CA MET A 49 9.39 -12.33 18.65
C MET A 49 8.64 -13.64 18.86
N SER A 50 7.83 -14.03 17.88
CA SER A 50 7.25 -15.36 17.87
C SER A 50 8.39 -16.36 17.79
N LEU A 51 8.57 -17.16 18.85
CA LEU A 51 9.54 -18.27 18.87
C LEU A 51 9.18 -19.36 17.85
N ASN A 52 8.00 -19.29 17.22
CA ASN A 52 7.62 -20.18 16.15
C ASN A 52 8.28 -19.72 14.85
N PRO A 53 9.20 -20.54 14.28
CA PRO A 53 9.81 -20.21 13.00
C PRO A 53 8.76 -20.20 11.89
N THR A 54 8.91 -19.31 10.91
CA THR A 54 8.07 -19.32 9.71
C THR A 54 8.20 -20.67 9.00
N PRO A 55 7.08 -21.32 8.61
CA PRO A 55 7.11 -22.60 7.91
C PRO A 55 7.99 -22.55 6.65
N ALA A 56 8.66 -23.66 6.33
CA ALA A 56 9.53 -23.73 5.15
C ALA A 56 8.78 -23.48 3.84
N THR A 57 7.53 -23.93 3.76
CA THR A 57 6.62 -23.68 2.63
C THR A 57 6.37 -22.19 2.40
N ASP A 58 6.08 -21.45 3.47
CA ASP A 58 5.84 -20.01 3.41
C ASP A 58 7.08 -19.25 2.95
N ARG A 59 8.27 -19.69 3.38
CA ARG A 59 9.55 -19.15 2.92
C ARG A 59 9.76 -19.43 1.44
N LEU A 60 9.50 -20.66 0.99
CA LEU A 60 9.68 -21.05 -0.41
C LEU A 60 8.75 -20.27 -1.34
N ILE A 61 7.48 -20.10 -0.98
CA ILE A 61 6.53 -19.29 -1.75
C ILE A 61 6.96 -17.82 -1.76
N SER A 62 7.46 -17.31 -0.63
CA SER A 62 7.95 -15.93 -0.55
C SER A 62 9.18 -15.71 -1.45
N VAL A 63 10.11 -16.65 -1.49
CA VAL A 63 11.28 -16.60 -2.38
C VAL A 63 10.85 -16.69 -3.85
N ALA A 64 9.94 -17.62 -4.17
CA ALA A 64 9.39 -17.75 -5.52
C ALA A 64 8.71 -16.47 -6.00
N ALA A 65 8.09 -15.71 -5.09
CA ALA A 65 7.47 -14.43 -5.45
C ALA A 65 8.49 -13.41 -6.01
N TYR A 66 9.71 -13.40 -5.47
CA TYR A 66 10.80 -12.54 -5.95
C TYR A 66 11.41 -12.98 -7.28
N SER A 67 11.10 -14.20 -7.77
CA SER A 67 11.57 -14.64 -9.09
C SER A 67 11.02 -13.75 -10.21
N LEU A 68 9.81 -13.20 -10.06
CA LEU A 68 9.20 -12.29 -11.04
C LEU A 68 10.02 -11.01 -11.25
N PRO A 69 10.20 -10.13 -10.24
CA PRO A 69 11.01 -8.92 -10.41
C PRO A 69 12.46 -9.27 -10.73
N PHE A 70 12.99 -10.39 -10.24
CA PHE A 70 14.33 -10.84 -10.61
C PHE A 70 14.48 -11.07 -12.11
N PHE A 71 13.62 -11.88 -12.74
CA PHE A 71 13.68 -12.11 -14.19
C PHE A 71 13.49 -10.83 -15.02
N ASN A 72 12.62 -9.93 -14.57
CA ASN A 72 12.42 -8.64 -15.23
C ASN A 72 13.61 -7.70 -15.07
N SER A 73 14.36 -7.80 -13.96
CA SER A 73 15.54 -6.99 -13.72
C SER A 73 16.78 -7.41 -14.53
N LEU A 74 16.86 -8.66 -15.00
CA LEU A 74 18.02 -9.17 -15.75
C LEU A 74 18.32 -8.34 -17.01
N GLN A 75 17.31 -7.69 -17.59
CA GLN A 75 17.52 -6.82 -18.75
C GLN A 75 18.46 -5.64 -18.44
N TYR A 76 18.47 -5.15 -17.20
CA TYR A 76 19.37 -4.09 -16.74
C TYR A 76 20.80 -4.58 -16.56
N GLY A 77 20.98 -5.89 -16.33
CA GLY A 77 22.29 -6.53 -16.19
C GLY A 77 23.03 -6.75 -17.52
N ARG A 78 22.41 -6.46 -18.69
CA ARG A 78 23.01 -6.75 -20.00
C ARG A 78 24.42 -6.18 -20.16
N TYR A 79 24.63 -4.93 -19.79
CA TYR A 79 25.96 -4.29 -19.90
C TYR A 79 26.99 -4.94 -18.97
N LEU A 80 26.54 -5.37 -17.79
CA LEU A 80 27.38 -6.06 -16.82
C LEU A 80 27.81 -7.44 -17.35
N PHE A 81 26.90 -8.19 -17.96
CA PHE A 81 27.20 -9.50 -18.55
C PHE A 81 28.12 -9.41 -19.78
N ILE A 82 28.04 -8.33 -20.56
CA ILE A 82 28.97 -8.08 -21.67
C ILE A 82 30.37 -7.78 -21.12
N GLN A 83 30.47 -6.97 -20.06
CA GLN A 83 31.75 -6.59 -19.48
C GLN A 83 32.43 -7.71 -18.67
N TYR A 84 31.63 -8.56 -18.02
CA TYR A 84 32.10 -9.66 -17.18
C TYR A 84 31.38 -10.98 -17.54
N PRO A 85 31.76 -11.65 -18.64
CA PRO A 85 31.08 -12.86 -19.12
C PRO A 85 31.09 -14.02 -18.12
N GLN A 86 32.12 -14.09 -17.27
CA GLN A 86 32.26 -15.12 -16.22
C GLN A 86 31.09 -15.10 -15.23
N LEU A 87 30.45 -13.94 -15.00
CA LEU A 87 29.27 -13.85 -14.15
C LEU A 87 28.07 -14.56 -14.77
N GLY A 88 28.01 -14.69 -16.10
CA GLY A 88 26.95 -15.41 -16.80
C GLY A 88 26.84 -16.88 -16.40
N ILE A 89 27.97 -17.53 -16.11
CA ILE A 89 28.04 -18.95 -15.73
C ILE A 89 27.21 -19.24 -14.47
N LEU A 90 27.14 -18.30 -13.54
CA LEU A 90 26.33 -18.43 -12.32
C LEU A 90 24.82 -18.52 -12.63
N PHE A 91 24.40 -17.99 -13.78
CA PHE A 91 22.99 -17.96 -14.20
C PHE A 91 22.62 -19.11 -15.14
N ASP A 92 23.58 -19.94 -15.59
CA ASP A 92 23.34 -21.14 -16.39
C ASP A 92 22.19 -22.02 -15.86
N PRO A 93 22.08 -22.35 -14.56
CA PRO A 93 20.96 -23.16 -14.06
C PRO A 93 19.59 -22.47 -14.14
N ILE A 94 19.56 -21.14 -14.27
CA ILE A 94 18.33 -20.32 -14.34
C ILE A 94 17.87 -20.13 -15.79
N LEU A 95 18.77 -20.26 -16.77
CA LEU A 95 18.47 -20.08 -18.19
C LEU A 95 17.25 -20.86 -18.72
N PRO A 96 17.00 -22.14 -18.39
CA PRO A 96 15.81 -22.83 -18.91
C PRO A 96 14.50 -22.18 -18.43
N PHE A 97 14.45 -21.72 -17.18
CA PHE A 97 13.29 -21.02 -16.63
C PHE A 97 13.13 -19.64 -17.27
N LEU A 98 14.23 -18.93 -17.50
CA LEU A 98 14.22 -17.64 -18.17
C LEU A 98 13.76 -17.77 -19.63
N SER A 99 14.22 -18.80 -20.34
CA SER A 99 13.81 -19.10 -21.72
C SER A 99 12.31 -19.38 -21.79
N LEU A 100 11.79 -20.21 -20.89
CA LEU A 100 10.35 -20.48 -20.78
C LEU A 100 9.56 -19.19 -20.48
N TYR A 101 10.04 -18.38 -19.54
CA TYR A 101 9.41 -17.10 -19.22
C TYR A 101 9.38 -16.14 -20.42
N LYS A 102 10.45 -16.07 -21.21
CA LYS A 102 10.52 -15.20 -22.40
C LYS A 102 9.80 -15.77 -23.63
N SER A 103 9.45 -17.07 -23.63
CA SER A 103 8.74 -17.71 -24.75
C SER A 103 7.29 -17.22 -24.90
N VAL A 104 6.69 -16.73 -23.82
CA VAL A 104 5.30 -16.25 -23.80
C VAL A 104 5.25 -14.74 -24.01
N PRO A 105 4.49 -14.23 -24.99
CA PRO A 105 4.32 -12.80 -25.17
C PRO A 105 3.64 -12.18 -23.93
N TYR A 106 4.11 -11.01 -23.51
CA TYR A 106 3.62 -10.32 -22.31
C TYR A 106 3.69 -11.17 -21.02
N ALA A 107 4.59 -12.15 -20.93
CA ALA A 107 4.77 -13.00 -19.76
C ALA A 107 4.88 -12.21 -18.45
N SER A 108 5.61 -11.09 -18.45
CA SER A 108 5.74 -10.20 -17.29
C SER A 108 4.40 -9.67 -16.79
N PHE A 109 3.55 -9.22 -17.70
CA PHE A 109 2.22 -8.72 -17.38
C PHE A 109 1.33 -9.83 -16.82
N VAL A 110 1.31 -11.00 -17.48
CA VAL A 110 0.51 -12.16 -17.02
C VAL A 110 0.99 -12.64 -15.65
N ALA A 111 2.31 -12.77 -15.46
CA ALA A 111 2.90 -13.22 -14.21
C ALA A 111 2.64 -12.24 -13.05
N PHE A 112 2.65 -10.93 -13.33
CA PHE A 112 2.25 -9.90 -12.36
C PHE A 112 0.83 -10.14 -11.84
N PHE A 113 -0.14 -10.32 -12.74
CA PHE A 113 -1.52 -10.58 -12.33
C PHE A 113 -1.69 -11.93 -11.66
N ALA A 114 -1.02 -12.98 -12.15
CA ALA A 114 -1.04 -14.30 -11.53
C ALA A 114 -0.55 -14.25 -10.08
N LEU A 115 0.54 -13.52 -9.82
CA LEU A 115 1.11 -13.38 -8.50
C LEU A 115 0.26 -12.47 -7.60
N TYR A 116 -0.25 -11.35 -8.14
CA TYR A 116 -1.09 -10.43 -7.40
C TYR A 116 -2.45 -11.05 -7.02
N LEU A 117 -3.18 -11.60 -7.99
CA LEU A 117 -4.48 -12.21 -7.74
C LEU A 117 -4.35 -13.55 -7.01
N GLY A 118 -3.38 -14.37 -7.41
CA GLY A 118 -3.20 -15.73 -6.90
C GLY A 118 -2.62 -15.79 -5.50
N VAL A 119 -1.69 -14.90 -5.14
CA VAL A 119 -0.98 -14.94 -3.86
C VAL A 119 -1.34 -13.77 -2.96
N VAL A 120 -1.14 -12.53 -3.45
CA VAL A 120 -1.34 -11.33 -2.63
C VAL A 120 -2.77 -11.18 -2.14
N ARG A 121 -3.76 -11.35 -3.04
CA ARG A 121 -5.18 -11.18 -2.71
C ARG A 121 -5.81 -12.42 -2.08
N ASN A 122 -5.12 -13.55 -2.12
CA ASN A 122 -5.63 -14.82 -1.62
C ASN A 122 -5.43 -14.91 -0.10
N LEU A 123 -6.54 -14.89 0.64
CA LEU A 123 -6.53 -14.90 2.10
C LEU A 123 -6.10 -16.24 2.72
N SER A 124 -6.07 -17.31 1.93
CA SER A 124 -5.59 -18.62 2.36
C SER A 124 -4.07 -18.63 2.64
N PHE A 125 -3.30 -17.72 2.04
CA PHE A 125 -1.89 -17.55 2.36
C PHE A 125 -1.69 -16.73 3.62
N SER A 126 -0.62 -17.04 4.35
CA SER A 126 -0.23 -16.32 5.57
C SER A 126 0.10 -14.85 5.29
N HIS A 127 -0.02 -14.01 6.32
CA HIS A 127 0.36 -12.60 6.21
C HIS A 127 1.83 -12.42 5.75
N TYR A 128 2.73 -13.30 6.19
CA TYR A 128 4.14 -13.28 5.81
C TYR A 128 4.32 -13.44 4.29
N VAL A 129 3.66 -14.44 3.69
CA VAL A 129 3.73 -14.70 2.24
C VAL A 129 3.16 -13.52 1.46
N ARG A 130 1.98 -13.02 1.87
CA ARG A 130 1.33 -11.89 1.19
C ARG A 130 2.15 -10.61 1.28
N PHE A 131 2.79 -10.36 2.41
CA PHE A 131 3.66 -9.19 2.59
C PHE A 131 4.89 -9.24 1.69
N ASN A 132 5.60 -10.38 1.63
CA ASN A 132 6.73 -10.56 0.73
C ASN A 132 6.31 -10.48 -0.75
N SER A 133 5.16 -11.08 -1.08
CA SER A 133 4.63 -11.03 -2.45
C SER A 133 4.24 -9.61 -2.85
N MET A 134 3.66 -8.81 -1.94
CA MET A 134 3.38 -7.40 -2.19
C MET A 134 4.65 -6.61 -2.50
N GLN A 135 5.73 -6.85 -1.75
CA GLN A 135 7.02 -6.22 -2.03
C GLN A 135 7.55 -6.63 -3.40
N ALA A 136 7.48 -7.92 -3.76
CA ALA A 136 7.93 -8.39 -5.07
C ALA A 136 7.16 -7.71 -6.23
N VAL A 137 5.83 -7.59 -6.11
CA VAL A 137 4.97 -6.86 -7.07
C VAL A 137 5.35 -5.37 -7.14
N THR A 138 5.60 -4.74 -5.99
CA THR A 138 6.04 -3.33 -5.96
C THR A 138 7.39 -3.14 -6.64
N LEU A 139 8.35 -4.05 -6.42
CA LEU A 139 9.64 -4.02 -7.10
C LEU A 139 9.46 -4.20 -8.62
N ASP A 140 8.55 -5.08 -9.05
CA ASP A 140 8.29 -5.30 -10.46
C ASP A 140 7.76 -4.02 -11.15
N VAL A 141 6.82 -3.32 -10.52
CA VAL A 141 6.33 -2.01 -10.99
C VAL A 141 7.45 -0.97 -11.00
N LEU A 142 8.30 -0.96 -9.97
CA LEU A 142 9.41 -0.01 -9.89
C LEU A 142 10.42 -0.22 -11.03
N LEU A 143 10.63 -1.47 -11.46
CA LEU A 143 11.46 -1.79 -12.62
C LEU A 143 10.87 -1.30 -13.93
N VAL A 144 9.56 -1.09 -14.05
CA VAL A 144 8.98 -0.54 -15.30
C VAL A 144 9.30 0.94 -15.48
N VAL A 145 9.44 1.70 -14.39
CA VAL A 145 9.70 3.15 -14.42
C VAL A 145 10.95 3.54 -15.23
N PRO A 146 12.16 3.01 -14.96
CA PRO A 146 13.36 3.38 -15.72
C PRO A 146 13.27 2.94 -17.19
N LEU A 147 12.58 1.83 -17.48
CA LEU A 147 12.34 1.38 -18.84
C LEU A 147 11.50 2.39 -19.62
N LEU A 148 10.38 2.83 -19.05
CA LEU A 148 9.52 3.85 -19.66
C LEU A 148 10.28 5.16 -19.86
N LEU A 149 11.07 5.57 -18.86
CA LEU A 149 11.89 6.76 -18.96
C LEU A 149 12.89 6.68 -20.13
N THR A 150 13.56 5.54 -20.28
CA THR A 150 14.52 5.31 -21.38
C THR A 150 13.83 5.35 -22.74
N ARG A 151 12.61 4.80 -22.86
CA ARG A 151 11.82 4.83 -24.10
C ARG A 151 11.34 6.23 -24.47
N ILE A 152 11.02 7.07 -23.49
CA ILE A 152 10.60 8.45 -23.73
C ILE A 152 11.77 9.30 -24.24
N PHE A 153 12.97 9.11 -23.67
CA PHE A 153 14.15 9.89 -24.06
C PHE A 153 14.88 9.35 -25.31
N ASN A 154 14.73 8.07 -25.61
CA ASN A 154 15.28 7.42 -26.81
C ASN A 154 14.15 6.70 -27.56
N PRO A 155 13.33 7.43 -28.33
CA PRO A 155 12.18 6.87 -29.04
C PRO A 155 12.56 5.83 -30.09
#